data_AF-A0A379AGF6-F1
#
_entry.id   AF-A0A379AGF6-F1
#
_cell.length_a   1.000
_cell.length_b   1.000
_cell.length_c   1.000
_cell.angle_alpha   90.00
_cell.angle_beta   90.00
_cell.angle_gamma   90.00
#
_symmetry.space_group_name_H-M   'P 1'
#
loop_
_entity.id
_entity.type
_entity.pdbx_description
1 polymer ?
#
loop_
_entity_poly.entity_id
_entity_poly.type
_entity_poly.pdbx_seq_one_letter_code
_entity_poly.pdbx_strand_id
1 'polypeptide(L)' 'MVGVQDYQKYLQHMRLHHPDQPPMNERDFHRYCLDARFPSPGRQTG' A
#
# COMPACT_ATOMS: atom_id res chain seq x y z
N MET A 1 13.68 -8.91 2.36
CA MET A 1 13.12 -8.07 3.45
C MET A 1 12.33 -6.95 2.79
N VAL A 2 11.00 -6.97 2.89
CA VAL A 2 10.13 -5.85 2.53
C VAL A 2 10.33 -4.82 3.64
N GLY A 3 11.36 -3.99 3.52
CA GLY A 3 11.93 -3.28 4.67
C GLY A 3 12.32 -1.87 4.30
N VAL A 4 11.63 -0.91 4.92
CA VAL A 4 11.92 0.54 5.01
C VAL A 4 11.93 1.32 3.69
N GLN A 5 12.59 0.82 2.64
CA GLN A 5 12.68 1.48 1.33
C GLN A 5 11.34 1.54 0.60
N ASP A 6 10.48 0.52 0.73
CA ASP A 6 9.15 0.54 0.14
C ASP A 6 8.27 1.62 0.78
N TYR A 7 8.35 1.77 2.11
CA TYR A 7 7.59 2.79 2.82
C TYR A 7 8.11 4.21 2.53
N GLN A 8 9.43 4.42 2.48
CA GLN A 8 9.98 5.72 2.07
C GLN A 8 9.60 6.08 0.62
N LYS A 9 9.62 5.13 -0.31
CA LYS A 9 9.18 5.35 -1.70
C LYS A 9 7.69 5.70 -1.77
N TYR A 10 6.86 5.02 -0.98
CA TYR A 10 5.43 5.34 -0.85
C TYR A 10 5.22 6.77 -0.32
N LEU A 11 5.93 7.17 0.73
CA LEU A 11 5.87 8.53 1.27
C LEU A 11 6.27 9.58 0.23
N GLN A 12 7.32 9.33 -0.53
CA GLN A 12 7.76 10.24 -1.58
C GLN A 12 6.71 10.34 -2.70
N HIS A 13 6.12 9.21 -3.11
CA HIS A 13 5.04 9.18 -4.08
C HIS A 13 3.81 9.96 -3.60
N MET A 14 3.36 9.73 -2.36
CA MET A 14 2.23 10.46 -1.77
C MET A 14 2.51 11.97 -1.74
N ARG A 15 3.72 12.39 -1.35
CA ARG A 15 4.06 13.83 -1.32
C ARG A 15 4.11 14.46 -2.72
N LEU A 16 4.50 13.70 -3.74
CA LEU A 16 4.61 14.20 -5.12
C LEU A 16 3.27 14.20 -5.87
N HIS A 17 2.45 13.16 -5.69
CA HIS A 17 1.23 12.94 -6.47
C HIS A 17 -0.06 13.21 -5.68
N HIS A 18 -0.01 13.09 -4.34
CA HIS A 18 -1.16 13.23 -3.46
C HIS A 18 -0.86 14.12 -2.24
N PRO A 19 -0.38 15.37 -2.42
CA PRO A 19 0.01 16.23 -1.31
C PRO A 19 -1.15 16.61 -0.37
N ASP A 20 -2.39 16.56 -0.88
CA ASP A 20 -3.63 16.79 -0.12
C ASP A 20 -4.10 15.58 0.70
N GLN A 21 -3.51 14.39 0.49
CA GLN A 21 -3.88 13.19 1.22
C GLN A 21 -2.79 12.80 2.22
N PRO A 22 -3.14 12.60 3.50
CA PRO A 22 -2.18 12.11 4.48
C PRO A 22 -1.77 10.67 4.13
N PRO A 23 -0.46 10.37 4.04
CA PRO A 23 0.01 9.01 3.82
C PRO A 23 -0.36 8.08 4.98
N MET A 24 -0.59 6.81 4.65
CA MET A 24 -0.80 5.76 5.64
C MET A 24 0.47 5.52 6.46
N ASN A 25 0.33 5.01 7.68
CA ASN A 25 1.48 4.59 8.48
C ASN A 25 2.10 3.28 7.93
N GLU A 26 3.32 2.97 8.35
CA GLU A 26 4.05 1.79 7.86
C GLU A 26 3.27 0.48 8.08
N ARG A 27 2.55 0.36 9.20
CA ARG A 27 1.77 -0.83 9.55
C ARG A 27 0.54 -1.00 8.64
N ASP A 28 -0.17 0.08 8.35
CA ASP A 28 -1.30 0.09 7.43
C ASP A 28 -0.84 -0.11 5.99
N PHE A 29 0.29 0.47 5.58
CA PHE A 29 0.90 0.21 4.28
C PHE A 29 1.28 -1.27 4.12
N HIS A 30 1.86 -1.89 5.16
CA HIS A 30 2.17 -3.32 5.17
C HIS A 30 0.90 -4.16 5.07
N ARG A 31 -0.15 -3.83 5.83
CA ARG A 31 -1.46 -4.50 5.74
C ARG A 31 -2.05 -4.37 4.34
N TYR A 32 -2.05 -3.16 3.77
CA TYR A 32 -2.56 -2.87 2.43
C TYR A 32 -1.80 -3.64 1.36
N CYS A 33 -0.47 -3.73 1.46
CA CYS A 33 0.34 -4.50 0.51
C CYS A 33 0.06 -6.00 0.64
N LEU A 34 -0.14 -6.52 1.86
CA LEU A 34 -0.56 -7.91 2.08
C LEU A 34 -1.96 -8.18 1.52
N ASP A 35 -2.91 -7.29 1.78
CA ASP A 35 -4.28 -7.38 1.27
C ASP A 35 -4.33 -7.29 -0.28
N ALA A 36 -3.57 -6.36 -0.87
CA ALA A 36 -3.45 -6.21 -2.31
C ALA A 36 -2.71 -7.38 -2.99
N ARG A 37 -1.84 -8.11 -2.27
CA ARG A 37 -1.18 -9.33 -2.75
C ARG A 37 -2.05 -10.57 -2.65
N PHE A 38 -3.00 -10.57 -1.72
CA PHE A 38 -4.08 -11.55 -1.64
C PHE A 38 -5.39 -10.85 -1.97
N PRO A 39 -5.62 -10.41 -3.23
CA PRO A 39 -6.98 -10.13 -3.63
C PRO A 39 -7.67 -11.48 -3.42
N SER A 40 -8.51 -11.57 -2.39
CA SER A 40 -9.38 -12.73 -2.24
C SER A 40 -10.00 -12.93 -3.62
N PRO A 41 -9.88 -14.10 -4.26
CA PRO A 41 -10.57 -14.35 -5.51
C PRO A 41 -12.06 -14.43 -5.18
N GLY A 42 -12.67 -13.27 -4.95
CA GLY A 42 -14.09 -13.12 -4.85
C GLY A 42 -14.61 -13.25 -6.26
N ARG A 43 -15.16 -14.43 -6.56
CA ARG A 43 -16.10 -14.69 -7.65
C ARG A 43 -15.50 -14.70 -9.06
N GLN A 44 -15.05 -15.88 -9.49
CA GLN A 44 -15.48 -16.35 -10.81
C GLN A 44 -16.89 -16.93 -10.65
N THR A 45 -17.82 -16.30 -11.34
CA THR A 45 -19.15 -16.79 -11.72
C THR A 45 -19.13 -18.23 -12.24
N GLY A 46 -20.10 -19.04 -11.83
CA GLY A 46 -20.37 -20.38 -12.34
C GLY A 46 -21.41 -21.10 -11.49
#